data_AF-A0A2V6W3E9-F1
#
_entry.id   AF-A0A2V6W3E9-F1
#
_cell.length_a   1.000
_cell.length_b   1.000
_cell.length_c   1.000
_cell.angle_alpha   90.00
_cell.angle_beta   90.00
_cell.angle_gamma   90.00
#
_symmetry.space_group_name_H-M   'P 1'
#
loop_
_entity.id
_entity.type
_entity.pdbx_description
1 polymer ?
#
loop_
_entity_poly.entity_id
_entity_poly.type
_entity_poly.pdbx_seq_one_letter_code
_entity_poly.pdbx_strand_id
1 'polypeptide(L)'
;MKAVVLLLAVIVAMPAAAAEPLTRTYVAPVDRVWTATEAVLKQLGWEIDSEDWKIGYITTDSRDLAAAGSKDYGVYAKGTRHRLQLQVKAAGSGRTMVSVERMVFRRERIFWHDKDEPMAVSDRAVEKSLLDAIGKAL
;
A
#
# COMPACT_ATOMS: atom_id res chain seq x y z
N MET A 1 20.62 36.49 -41.27
CA MET A 1 19.96 35.17 -41.15
C MET A 1 19.98 34.78 -39.68
N LYS A 2 18.84 34.77 -39.00
CA LYS A 2 18.74 34.50 -37.55
C LYS A 2 18.46 33.01 -37.34
N ALA A 3 19.38 32.31 -36.70
CA ALA A 3 19.21 30.91 -36.32
C ALA A 3 18.26 30.82 -35.12
N VAL A 4 17.15 30.09 -35.29
CA VAL A 4 16.23 29.75 -34.19
C VAL A 4 16.64 28.38 -33.69
N VAL A 5 17.15 28.31 -32.47
CA VAL A 5 17.47 27.05 -31.78
C VAL A 5 16.23 26.64 -30.99
N LEU A 6 15.58 25.56 -31.42
CA LEU A 6 14.50 24.92 -30.67
C LEU A 6 15.10 24.05 -29.56
N LEU A 7 14.87 24.44 -28.30
CA LEU A 7 15.26 23.65 -27.14
C LEU A 7 14.12 22.68 -26.80
N LEU A 8 14.30 21.39 -27.09
CA LEU A 8 13.39 20.33 -26.65
C LEU A 8 13.61 20.08 -25.14
N ALA A 9 12.64 20.49 -24.30
CA ALA A 9 12.61 20.11 -22.90
C ALA A 9 12.11 18.66 -22.76
N VAL A 10 13.03 17.73 -22.53
CA VAL A 10 12.70 16.35 -22.16
C VAL A 10 12.25 16.36 -20.70
N ILE A 11 10.95 16.24 -20.45
CA ILE A 11 10.40 16.05 -19.12
C ILE A 11 10.65 14.59 -18.75
N VAL A 12 11.68 14.36 -17.93
CA VAL A 12 11.93 13.04 -17.33
C VAL A 12 10.80 12.78 -16.34
N ALA A 13 9.89 11.87 -16.69
CA ALA A 13 8.91 11.34 -15.76
C ALA A 13 9.65 10.53 -14.70
N MET A 14 9.92 11.14 -13.53
CA MET A 14 10.43 10.40 -12.38
C MET A 14 9.34 9.42 -11.91
N PRO A 15 9.63 8.12 -11.79
CA PRO A 15 8.71 7.20 -11.15
C PRO A 15 8.46 7.70 -9.73
N ALA A 16 7.19 7.87 -9.36
CA ALA A 16 6.84 8.25 -8.00
C ALA A 16 7.41 7.18 -7.04
N ALA A 17 8.34 7.60 -6.19
CA ALA A 17 8.96 6.71 -5.23
C ALA A 17 7.88 6.17 -4.28
N ALA A 18 7.70 4.85 -4.27
CA ALA A 18 6.94 4.19 -3.22
C ALA A 18 7.62 4.50 -1.89
N ALA A 19 6.84 4.90 -0.89
CA ALA A 19 7.38 5.29 0.40
C ALA A 19 7.98 4.06 1.10
N GLU A 20 9.22 4.14 1.60
CA GLU A 20 9.95 3.01 2.19
C GLU A 20 9.08 2.20 3.18
N PRO A 21 9.11 0.85 3.18
CA PRO A 21 8.29 0.05 4.09
C PRO A 21 8.53 0.40 5.56
N LEU A 22 7.46 0.52 6.36
CA LEU A 22 7.57 0.68 7.81
C LEU A 22 7.67 -0.70 8.46
N THR A 23 8.76 -0.94 9.17
CA THR A 23 9.07 -2.25 9.75
C THR A 23 9.00 -2.23 11.29
N ARG A 24 8.44 -3.29 11.88
CA ARG A 24 8.46 -3.54 13.33
C ARG A 24 8.68 -5.02 13.62
N THR A 25 9.42 -5.29 14.70
CA THR A 25 9.66 -6.66 15.18
C THR A 25 8.82 -6.92 16.43
N TYR A 26 8.15 -8.07 16.47
CA TYR A 26 7.38 -8.56 17.61
C TYR A 26 8.04 -9.79 18.24
N VAL A 27 7.89 -9.93 19.57
CA VAL A 27 8.38 -11.09 20.33
C VAL A 27 7.29 -12.18 20.33
N ALA A 28 7.02 -12.71 19.16
CA ALA A 28 6.07 -13.80 18.94
C ALA A 28 6.47 -14.63 17.70
N PRO A 29 6.14 -15.94 17.69
CA PRO A 29 6.42 -16.81 16.56
C PRO A 29 5.63 -16.41 15.31
N VAL A 30 6.16 -16.75 14.13
CA VAL A 30 5.64 -16.29 12.83
C VAL A 30 4.17 -16.65 12.63
N ASP A 31 3.76 -17.87 12.98
CA ASP A 31 2.38 -18.33 12.84
C ASP A 31 1.41 -17.45 13.63
N ARG A 32 1.79 -17.08 14.86
CA ARG A 32 0.97 -16.22 15.72
C ARG A 32 0.86 -14.81 15.16
N VAL A 33 1.97 -14.26 14.66
CA VAL A 33 1.99 -12.92 14.05
C VAL A 33 1.22 -12.90 12.73
N TRP A 34 1.30 -13.97 11.95
CA TRP A 34 0.53 -14.14 10.72
C TRP A 34 -0.97 -14.07 11.00
N THR A 35 -1.48 -14.96 11.85
CA THR A 35 -2.91 -15.00 12.21
C THR A 35 -3.39 -13.69 12.83
N ALA A 36 -2.57 -13.06 13.70
CA ALA A 36 -2.90 -11.74 14.25
C ALA A 36 -2.97 -10.67 13.15
N THR A 37 -2.09 -10.73 12.16
CA THR A 37 -2.08 -9.78 11.02
C THR A 37 -3.35 -9.92 10.19
N GLU A 38 -3.75 -11.13 9.82
CA GLU A 38 -5.01 -11.39 9.10
C GLU A 38 -6.23 -10.87 9.86
N ALA A 39 -6.31 -11.18 11.16
CA ALA A 39 -7.41 -10.75 12.02
C ALA A 39 -7.49 -9.22 12.13
N VAL A 40 -6.34 -8.56 12.31
CA VAL A 40 -6.28 -7.10 12.41
C VAL A 40 -6.62 -6.43 11.08
N LEU A 41 -6.12 -6.94 9.95
CA LEU A 41 -6.49 -6.44 8.62
C LEU A 41 -8.01 -6.47 8.45
N LYS A 42 -8.64 -7.61 8.71
CA LYS A 42 -10.09 -7.77 8.65
C LYS A 42 -10.83 -6.83 9.61
N GLN A 43 -10.38 -6.72 10.86
CA GLN A 43 -10.97 -5.81 11.85
C GLN A 43 -10.90 -4.34 11.41
N LEU A 44 -9.82 -3.94 10.75
CA LEU A 44 -9.61 -2.59 10.23
C LEU A 44 -10.26 -2.37 8.85
N GLY A 45 -11.02 -3.34 8.34
CA GLY A 45 -11.72 -3.25 7.06
C GLY A 45 -10.78 -3.29 5.85
N TRP A 46 -9.67 -4.04 5.96
CA TRP A 46 -8.83 -4.39 4.82
C TRP A 46 -9.18 -5.81 4.37
N GLU A 47 -9.71 -5.92 3.16
CA GLU A 47 -9.88 -7.21 2.48
C GLU A 47 -8.51 -7.69 1.97
N ILE A 48 -8.24 -8.99 2.08
CA ILE A 48 -7.02 -9.61 1.56
C ILE A 48 -7.31 -10.01 0.11
N ASP A 49 -6.51 -9.47 -0.82
CA ASP A 49 -6.59 -9.80 -2.25
C ASP A 49 -5.77 -11.04 -2.57
N SER A 50 -4.55 -11.12 -2.02
CA SER A 50 -3.68 -12.28 -2.17
C SER A 50 -2.74 -12.43 -0.99
N GLU A 51 -2.38 -13.67 -0.69
CA GLU A 51 -1.41 -14.00 0.35
C GLU A 51 -0.62 -15.25 -0.02
N ASP A 52 0.63 -15.29 0.44
CA ASP A 52 1.48 -16.47 0.38
C ASP A 52 2.25 -16.60 1.69
N TRP A 53 1.79 -17.54 2.52
CA TRP A 53 2.38 -17.82 3.82
C TRP A 53 3.84 -18.29 3.72
N LYS A 54 4.21 -18.98 2.63
CA LYS A 54 5.55 -19.59 2.49
C LYS A 54 6.63 -18.53 2.31
N ILE A 55 6.32 -17.46 1.59
CA ILE A 55 7.24 -16.33 1.38
C ILE A 55 6.96 -15.17 2.34
N GLY A 56 5.89 -15.26 3.13
CA GLY A 56 5.54 -14.29 4.16
C GLY A 56 4.91 -13.03 3.59
N TYR A 57 4.03 -13.13 2.59
CA TYR A 57 3.51 -11.97 1.86
C TYR A 57 1.99 -11.86 1.92
N ILE A 58 1.46 -10.65 2.15
CA ILE A 58 0.04 -10.35 2.11
C ILE A 58 -0.17 -9.04 1.34
N THR A 59 -1.05 -9.05 0.34
CA THR A 59 -1.52 -7.86 -0.36
C THR A 59 -3.00 -7.67 -0.14
N THR A 60 -3.38 -6.46 0.25
CA THR A 60 -4.78 -6.11 0.43
C THR A 60 -5.39 -5.66 -0.88
N ASP A 61 -6.71 -5.79 -0.92
CA ASP A 61 -7.50 -5.09 -1.90
C ASP A 61 -7.33 -3.57 -1.75
N SER A 62 -7.64 -2.84 -2.82
CA SER A 62 -7.59 -1.38 -2.75
C SER A 62 -8.88 -0.82 -2.18
N ARG A 63 -8.81 0.24 -1.37
CA ARG A 63 -10.00 0.97 -0.89
C ARG A 63 -9.85 2.47 -1.11
N ASP A 64 -10.98 3.17 -1.12
CA ASP A 64 -11.00 4.62 -1.28
C ASP A 64 -10.32 5.30 -0.09
N LEU A 65 -9.49 6.28 -0.40
CA LEU A 65 -8.94 7.16 0.62
C LEU A 65 -10.00 8.22 0.95
N ALA A 66 -10.71 8.03 2.07
CA ALA A 66 -11.87 8.84 2.46
C ALA A 66 -11.64 10.36 2.37
N ALA A 67 -10.41 10.83 2.64
CA ALA A 67 -10.04 12.24 2.59
C ALA A 67 -9.93 12.84 1.17
N ALA A 68 -9.93 12.03 0.11
CA ALA A 68 -9.60 12.47 -1.24
C ALA A 68 -10.80 12.63 -2.18
N GLY A 69 -11.99 12.21 -1.76
CA GLY A 69 -13.21 12.22 -2.57
C GLY A 69 -13.16 11.22 -3.74
N SER A 70 -14.14 10.33 -3.82
CA SER A 70 -14.37 9.48 -4.99
C SER A 70 -15.58 9.98 -5.78
N LYS A 71 -15.51 9.86 -7.09
CA LYS A 71 -16.63 10.10 -8.01
C LYS A 71 -16.90 8.82 -8.77
N ASP A 72 -18.12 8.30 -8.72
CA ASP A 72 -18.55 7.15 -9.50
C ASP A 72 -19.83 7.52 -10.27
N TYR A 73 -19.78 7.40 -11.59
CA TYR A 73 -20.86 7.69 -12.53
C TYR A 73 -21.21 6.42 -13.33
N GLY A 74 -21.03 5.24 -12.74
CA GLY A 74 -21.26 3.93 -13.35
C GLY A 74 -20.08 3.49 -14.19
N VAL A 75 -20.07 3.87 -15.46
CA VAL A 75 -19.00 3.51 -16.41
C VAL A 75 -17.72 4.33 -16.23
N TYR A 76 -17.80 5.42 -15.47
CA TYR A 76 -16.67 6.27 -15.15
C TYR A 76 -16.52 6.38 -13.64
N ALA A 77 -15.34 6.07 -13.11
CA ALA A 77 -15.02 6.34 -11.71
C ALA A 77 -13.63 6.96 -11.57
N LYS A 78 -13.47 7.87 -10.61
CA LYS A 78 -12.18 8.48 -10.30
C LYS A 78 -12.06 8.72 -8.81
N GLY A 79 -10.96 8.28 -8.23
CA GLY A 79 -10.69 8.46 -6.81
C GLY A 79 -9.25 8.16 -6.46
N THR A 80 -8.79 8.71 -5.33
CA THR A 80 -7.53 8.25 -4.73
C THR A 80 -7.81 7.03 -3.90
N ARG A 81 -7.08 5.95 -4.17
CA ARG A 81 -7.17 4.68 -3.48
C ARG A 81 -5.85 4.38 -2.81
N HIS A 82 -5.91 3.48 -1.84
CA HIS A 82 -4.72 2.90 -1.25
C HIS A 82 -4.87 1.40 -1.07
N ARG A 83 -3.74 0.70 -1.12
CA ARG A 83 -3.62 -0.70 -0.73
C ARG A 83 -2.38 -0.89 0.13
N LEU A 84 -2.38 -1.96 0.90
CA LEU A 84 -1.27 -2.35 1.73
C LEU A 84 -0.61 -3.59 1.16
N GLN A 85 0.71 -3.61 1.28
CA GLN A 85 1.55 -4.74 1.01
C GLN A 85 2.36 -5.04 2.27
N LEU A 86 2.26 -6.26 2.76
CA LEU A 86 2.87 -6.69 4.00
C LEU A 86 3.88 -7.82 3.74
N GLN A 87 4.94 -7.79 4.52
CA GLN A 87 5.96 -8.83 4.61
C GLN A 87 6.08 -9.28 6.06
N VAL A 88 5.79 -10.53 6.36
CA VAL A 88 5.85 -11.15 7.69
C VAL A 88 6.91 -12.24 7.67
N LYS A 89 8.05 -12.00 8.33
CA LYS A 89 9.22 -12.89 8.29
C LYS A 89 9.74 -13.21 9.68
N ALA A 90 10.18 -14.45 9.88
CA ALA A 90 10.89 -14.82 11.09
C ALA A 90 12.20 -14.02 11.20
N ALA A 91 12.43 -13.40 12.37
CA ALA A 91 13.64 -12.65 12.70
C ALA A 91 14.58 -13.46 13.63
N GLY A 92 14.32 -14.76 13.78
CA GLY A 92 15.05 -15.66 14.66
C GLY A 92 14.64 -15.54 16.14
N SER A 93 14.91 -16.60 16.91
CA SER A 93 14.69 -16.66 18.36
C SER A 93 13.23 -16.36 18.79
N GLY A 94 12.25 -16.89 18.04
CA GLY A 94 10.83 -16.69 18.35
C GLY A 94 10.33 -15.26 18.12
N ARG A 95 11.06 -14.45 17.34
CA ARG A 95 10.66 -13.09 16.96
C ARG A 95 10.26 -13.06 15.49
N THR A 96 9.36 -12.14 15.17
CA THR A 96 8.85 -11.95 13.81
C THR A 96 8.89 -10.49 13.43
N MET A 97 9.41 -10.21 12.25
CA MET A 97 9.45 -8.89 11.64
C MET A 97 8.26 -8.73 10.69
N VAL A 98 7.54 -7.63 10.83
CA VAL A 98 6.45 -7.22 9.93
C VAL A 98 6.84 -5.90 9.28
N SER A 99 6.87 -5.88 7.96
CA SER A 99 7.04 -4.66 7.16
C SER A 99 5.74 -4.35 6.44
N VAL A 100 5.32 -3.08 6.48
CA VAL A 100 4.11 -2.60 5.84
C VAL A 100 4.47 -1.50 4.86
N GLU A 101 4.08 -1.68 3.61
CA GLU A 101 4.19 -0.69 2.56
C GLU A 101 2.78 -0.27 2.12
N ARG A 102 2.56 1.04 2.00
CA ARG A 102 1.29 1.59 1.53
C ARG A 102 1.50 2.19 0.14
N MET A 103 0.81 1.61 -0.83
CA MET A 103 0.73 2.18 -2.17
C MET A 103 -0.51 3.06 -2.24
N VAL A 104 -0.32 4.34 -2.56
CA VAL A 104 -1.41 5.29 -2.82
C VAL A 104 -1.36 5.68 -4.28
N PHE A 105 -2.52 5.67 -4.92
CA PHE A 105 -2.62 5.94 -6.34
C PHE A 105 -3.97 6.56 -6.66
N ARG A 106 -4.02 7.38 -7.70
CA ARG A 106 -5.26 7.83 -8.31
C ARG A 106 -5.68 6.77 -9.32
N ARG A 107 -6.86 6.19 -9.11
CA ARG A 107 -7.49 5.30 -10.08
C ARG A 107 -8.50 6.07 -10.89
N GLU A 108 -8.40 5.94 -12.20
CA GLU A 108 -9.44 6.34 -13.15
C GLU A 108 -9.92 5.10 -13.90
N ARG A 109 -11.20 4.78 -13.71
CA ARG A 109 -11.88 3.68 -14.39
C ARG A 109 -12.73 4.23 -15.51
N ILE A 110 -12.55 3.70 -16.72
CA ILE A 110 -13.42 3.94 -17.87
C ILE A 110 -13.85 2.57 -18.40
N PHE A 111 -15.15 2.28 -18.37
CA PHE A 111 -15.70 0.94 -18.59
C PHE A 111 -15.00 -0.11 -17.71
N TRP A 112 -14.33 -1.08 -18.33
CA TRP A 112 -13.63 -2.20 -17.68
C TRP A 112 -12.11 -1.99 -17.60
N HIS A 113 -11.64 -0.77 -17.89
CA HIS A 113 -10.22 -0.42 -17.86
C HIS A 113 -9.91 0.50 -16.68
N ASP A 114 -9.00 0.05 -15.83
CA ASP A 114 -8.44 0.82 -14.72
C ASP A 114 -7.10 1.43 -15.15
N LYS A 115 -6.93 2.72 -14.90
CA LYS A 115 -5.65 3.43 -15.01
C LYS A 115 -5.25 3.92 -13.63
N ASP A 116 -4.13 3.40 -13.13
CA ASP A 116 -3.56 3.77 -11.84
C ASP A 116 -2.36 4.71 -12.03
N GLU A 117 -2.44 5.87 -11.38
CA GLU A 117 -1.35 6.85 -11.31
C GLU A 117 -0.82 6.91 -9.88
N PRO A 118 0.40 6.41 -9.61
CA PRO A 118 1.00 6.44 -8.27
C PRO A 118 1.08 7.85 -7.70
N MET A 119 0.84 7.96 -6.39
CA MET A 119 0.88 9.21 -5.66
C MET A 119 1.82 9.09 -4.45
N ALA A 120 2.70 10.07 -4.30
CA ALA A 120 3.53 10.17 -3.10
C ALA A 120 2.65 10.59 -1.91
N VAL A 121 2.91 9.98 -0.76
CA VAL A 121 2.25 10.31 0.51
C VAL A 121 3.32 10.44 1.59
N SER A 122 3.20 11.50 2.40
CA SER A 122 4.16 11.84 3.46
C SER A 122 3.76 11.30 4.83
N ASP A 123 2.47 11.01 5.05
CA ASP A 123 1.99 10.43 6.30
C ASP A 123 2.21 8.91 6.33
N ARG A 124 2.42 8.38 7.54
CA ARG A 124 2.56 6.93 7.82
C ARG A 124 1.52 6.45 8.83
N ALA A 125 0.40 7.16 8.93
CA ALA A 125 -0.56 6.96 10.01
C ALA A 125 -1.24 5.58 9.91
N VAL A 126 -1.51 5.13 8.69
CA VAL A 126 -2.14 3.83 8.40
C VAL A 126 -1.20 2.69 8.78
N GLU A 127 0.04 2.74 8.32
CA GLU A 127 1.06 1.72 8.58
C GLU A 127 1.37 1.63 10.08
N LYS A 128 1.51 2.78 10.75
CA LYS A 128 1.72 2.84 12.19
C LYS A 128 0.53 2.27 12.96
N SER A 129 -0.70 2.67 12.60
CA SER A 129 -1.92 2.17 13.24
C SER A 129 -2.06 0.65 13.09
N LEU A 130 -1.77 0.11 11.92
CA LEU A 130 -1.79 -1.32 11.66
C LEU A 130 -0.76 -2.06 12.52
N LEU A 131 0.48 -1.60 12.54
CA LEU A 131 1.53 -2.20 13.38
C LEU A 131 1.22 -2.07 14.88
N ASP A 132 0.64 -0.95 15.33
CA ASP A 132 0.21 -0.79 16.72
C ASP A 132 -0.93 -1.77 17.07
N ALA A 133 -1.87 -2.00 16.14
CA ALA A 133 -2.97 -2.94 16.33
C ALA A 133 -2.50 -4.41 16.34
N ILE A 134 -1.58 -4.79 15.45
CA ILE A 134 -0.93 -6.13 15.48
C ILE A 134 -0.25 -6.33 16.83
N GLY A 135 0.54 -5.35 17.29
CA GLY A 135 1.21 -5.45 18.60
C GLY A 135 0.26 -5.61 19.78
N LYS A 136 -0.97 -5.07 19.71
CA LYS A 136 -2.00 -5.24 20.74
C LYS A 136 -2.73 -6.59 20.68
N ALA A 137 -2.73 -7.23 19.52
CA ALA A 137 -3.38 -8.53 19.30
C ALA A 137 -2.48 -9.73 19.64
N LEU A 138 -1.19 -9.49 19.91
CA LEU A 138 -0.19 -10.48 20.32
C LEU A 138 -0.11 -10.61 21.84
#